data_AF-A0A8X8IEK0-F1
#
_entry.id   AF-A0A8X8IEK0-F1
#
_cell.length_a   1.000
_cell.length_b   1.000
_cell.length_c   1.000
_cell.angle_alpha   90.00
_cell.angle_beta   90.00
_cell.angle_gamma   90.00
#
_symmetry.space_group_name_H-M   'P 1'
#
loop_
_entity.id
_entity.type
_entity.pdbx_description
1 polymer ?
#
loop_
_entity_poly.entity_id
_entity_poly.type
_entity_poly.pdbx_seq_one_letter_code
_entity_poly.pdbx_strand_id
1 'polypeptide(L)'
;MKKNILLTVIIFLASVIATKAQKDFWNSKDAYLGQKPPGNVPEIFAKGLLVDSGFAFCRVAFSNDGKEFYYTFGTSWFNNTNGGVNRLVFDGRKWRKPELICSRLSSPTFSLDDNSLYFGGRGSAVWKADRINSGWGLPYKYLDMSFGLYNFMPTLSGNFYAGSNGDRSNKSDYSSYNFSILTISGKDTVISNLGAPLNKPGFNGDLYIAPDESYIIISTNETPTYECELYISFRKRDKTWANPVSLGAAINTGKAHRFGQYVSPDGKYLFYTWGTSEKDCNVYWVRFDKLMKDLKSKALNE
;
A
#
# COMPACT_ATOMS: atom_id res chain seq x y z
N MET A 1 41.00 19.31 6.09
CA MET A 1 39.88 20.01 5.40
C MET A 1 39.65 19.56 3.95
N LYS A 2 40.65 19.54 3.05
CA LYS A 2 40.44 19.16 1.62
C LYS A 2 39.90 17.73 1.38
N LYS A 3 40.29 16.75 2.21
CA LYS A 3 39.83 15.34 2.10
C LYS A 3 38.34 15.16 2.41
N ASN A 4 37.80 15.95 3.35
CA ASN A 4 36.38 15.89 3.73
C ASN A 4 35.49 16.56 2.68
N ILE A 5 35.96 17.63 2.02
CA ILE A 5 35.24 18.30 0.93
C ILE A 5 35.10 17.36 -0.27
N LEU A 6 36.16 16.63 -0.64
CA LEU A 6 36.13 15.68 -1.75
C LEU A 6 35.16 14.51 -1.49
N LEU A 7 35.13 13.99 -0.26
CA LEU A 7 34.21 12.92 0.13
C LEU A 7 32.74 13.38 0.11
N THR A 8 32.45 14.59 0.62
CA THR A 8 31.09 15.17 0.57
C THR A 8 30.62 15.45 -0.86
N VAL A 9 31.51 15.92 -1.74
CA VAL A 9 31.20 16.15 -3.16
C VAL A 9 30.92 14.84 -3.90
N ILE A 10 31.67 13.77 -3.62
CA ILE A 10 31.43 12.45 -4.23
C ILE A 10 30.10 11.84 -3.77
N ILE A 11 29.78 11.96 -2.47
CA ILE A 11 28.48 11.49 -1.93
C ILE A 11 27.31 12.27 -2.55
N PHE A 12 27.47 13.58 -2.72
CA PHE A 12 26.45 14.43 -3.34
C PHE A 12 26.27 14.16 -4.85
N LEU A 13 27.36 13.94 -5.60
CA LEU A 13 27.26 13.55 -7.02
C LEU A 13 26.65 12.14 -7.19
N ALA A 14 26.98 11.20 -6.32
CA ALA A 14 26.39 9.86 -6.35
C ALA A 14 24.88 9.87 -6.06
N SER A 15 24.42 10.70 -5.11
CA SER A 15 22.99 10.82 -4.79
C SER A 15 22.19 11.50 -5.91
N VAL A 16 22.77 12.49 -6.61
CA VAL A 16 22.14 13.16 -7.77
C VAL A 16 22.06 12.23 -8.99
N ILE A 17 23.07 11.39 -9.25
CA ILE A 17 23.04 10.42 -10.35
C ILE A 17 22.02 9.30 -10.07
N ALA A 18 21.98 8.80 -8.84
CA ALA A 18 21.02 7.76 -8.44
C ALA A 18 19.57 8.25 -8.54
N THR A 19 19.28 9.48 -8.11
CA THR A 19 17.94 10.08 -8.23
C THR A 19 17.53 10.36 -9.68
N LYS A 20 18.48 10.67 -10.57
CA LYS A 20 18.20 10.85 -12.01
C LYS A 20 17.90 9.51 -12.69
N ALA A 21 18.74 8.49 -12.47
CA ALA A 21 18.52 7.14 -13.02
C ALA A 21 17.23 6.48 -12.50
N GLN A 22 16.79 6.81 -11.28
CA GLN A 22 15.51 6.38 -10.71
C GLN A 22 14.30 7.00 -11.43
N LYS A 23 14.36 8.29 -11.76
CA LYS A 23 13.34 8.95 -12.59
C LYS A 23 13.28 8.37 -14.00
N ASP A 24 14.36 7.82 -14.51
CA ASP A 24 14.43 7.29 -15.87
C ASP A 24 13.65 5.97 -16.01
N PHE A 25 13.65 5.09 -14.99
CA PHE A 25 12.94 3.81 -15.10
C PHE A 25 11.41 3.97 -15.15
N TRP A 26 10.83 4.79 -14.27
CA TRP A 26 9.37 5.03 -14.22
C TRP A 26 8.78 5.65 -15.48
N ASN A 27 9.60 6.28 -16.31
CA ASN A 27 9.20 6.84 -17.60
C ASN A 27 9.55 5.93 -18.79
N SER A 28 10.17 4.77 -18.54
CA SER A 28 10.49 3.79 -19.56
C SER A 28 9.27 2.95 -19.94
N LYS A 29 9.33 2.31 -21.12
CA LYS A 29 8.33 1.33 -21.55
C LYS A 29 8.27 0.08 -20.67
N ASP A 30 9.30 -0.15 -19.84
CA ASP A 30 9.44 -1.33 -19.01
C ASP A 30 8.87 -1.11 -17.60
N ALA A 31 8.49 0.13 -17.25
CA ALA A 31 7.77 0.41 -16.01
C ALA A 31 6.45 -0.38 -15.96
N TYR A 32 5.94 -0.65 -14.75
CA TYR A 32 4.66 -1.32 -14.53
C TYR A 32 4.51 -2.64 -15.29
N LEU A 33 5.54 -3.49 -15.22
CA LEU A 33 5.60 -4.80 -15.89
C LEU A 33 5.48 -4.73 -17.42
N GLY A 34 5.78 -3.56 -18.02
CA GLY A 34 5.64 -3.33 -19.46
C GLY A 34 4.20 -3.17 -19.94
N GLN A 35 3.22 -3.05 -19.03
CA GLN A 35 1.84 -2.79 -19.41
C GLN A 35 1.67 -1.33 -19.84
N LYS A 36 0.95 -1.10 -20.94
CA LYS A 36 0.58 0.25 -21.37
C LYS A 36 -0.20 0.95 -20.23
N PRO A 37 0.21 2.14 -19.77
CA PRO A 37 -0.48 2.79 -18.67
C PRO A 37 -1.92 3.22 -18.99
N PRO A 38 -2.86 3.08 -18.03
CA PRO A 38 -4.27 3.36 -18.23
C PRO A 38 -4.54 4.87 -18.22
N GLY A 39 -5.72 5.22 -18.71
CA GLY A 39 -6.29 6.57 -18.55
C GLY A 39 -7.02 6.73 -17.21
N ASN A 40 -8.11 7.50 -17.25
CA ASN A 40 -8.95 7.78 -16.07
C ASN A 40 -10.01 6.70 -15.79
N VAL A 41 -9.99 5.61 -16.56
CA VAL A 41 -10.86 4.45 -16.35
C VAL A 41 -9.97 3.32 -15.83
N PRO A 42 -10.34 2.67 -14.71
CA PRO A 42 -9.57 1.56 -14.18
C PRO A 42 -9.49 0.38 -15.16
N GLU A 43 -8.30 -0.20 -15.28
CA GLU A 43 -8.04 -1.41 -16.07
C GLU A 43 -7.50 -2.51 -15.17
N ILE A 44 -7.57 -3.78 -15.59
CA ILE A 44 -6.93 -4.87 -14.86
C ILE A 44 -5.41 -4.74 -15.01
N PHE A 45 -4.68 -4.79 -13.90
CA PHE A 45 -3.23 -4.79 -13.89
C PHE A 45 -2.67 -6.19 -14.12
N ALA A 46 -1.70 -6.31 -15.01
CA ALA A 46 -0.92 -7.52 -15.29
C ALA A 46 -1.78 -8.78 -15.52
N LYS A 47 -2.88 -8.62 -16.26
CA LYS A 47 -3.84 -9.70 -16.52
C LYS A 47 -3.15 -10.94 -17.10
N GLY A 48 -3.32 -12.08 -16.44
CA GLY A 48 -2.74 -13.37 -16.84
C GLY A 48 -1.24 -13.52 -16.59
N LEU A 49 -0.58 -12.51 -16.00
CA LEU A 49 0.85 -12.57 -15.65
C LEU A 49 1.08 -12.93 -14.18
N LEU A 50 0.15 -12.55 -13.30
CA LEU A 50 0.36 -12.64 -11.85
C LEU A 50 0.09 -14.03 -11.27
N VAL A 51 -0.84 -14.80 -11.81
CA VAL A 51 -1.22 -16.10 -11.24
C VAL A 51 -1.54 -17.10 -12.34
N ASP A 52 -1.14 -18.35 -12.14
CA ASP A 52 -1.56 -19.48 -12.98
C ASP A 52 -2.91 -20.06 -12.50
N SER A 53 -3.19 -19.96 -11.20
CA SER A 53 -4.47 -20.34 -10.58
C SER A 53 -4.77 -19.47 -9.34
N GLY A 54 -6.04 -19.38 -8.95
CA GLY A 54 -6.50 -18.45 -7.93
C GLY A 54 -6.55 -17.01 -8.45
N PHE A 55 -6.26 -16.05 -7.58
CA PHE A 55 -6.31 -14.62 -7.93
C PHE A 55 -5.26 -13.80 -7.17
N ALA A 56 -4.87 -12.66 -7.75
CA ALA A 56 -4.04 -11.64 -7.12
C ALA A 56 -4.94 -10.58 -6.47
N PHE A 57 -4.62 -10.18 -5.24
CA PHE A 57 -5.44 -9.28 -4.44
C PHE A 57 -4.65 -8.59 -3.33
N CYS A 58 -5.35 -7.86 -2.46
CA CYS A 58 -4.81 -7.03 -1.40
C CYS A 58 -3.86 -5.94 -1.94
N ARG A 59 -3.18 -5.26 -1.01
CA ARG A 59 -2.20 -4.24 -1.35
C ARG A 59 -1.06 -4.85 -2.18
N VAL A 60 -0.69 -4.15 -3.25
CA VAL A 60 0.53 -4.40 -4.03
C VAL A 60 1.63 -3.42 -3.62
N ALA A 61 2.88 -3.69 -3.98
CA ALA A 61 3.97 -2.77 -3.72
C ALA A 61 5.02 -2.81 -4.82
N PHE A 62 5.54 -1.65 -5.20
CA PHE A 62 6.75 -1.51 -5.99
C PHE A 62 7.90 -1.02 -5.11
N SER A 63 9.13 -1.45 -5.42
CA SER A 63 10.33 -0.79 -4.91
C SER A 63 10.37 0.66 -5.38
N ASN A 64 11.07 1.53 -4.65
CA ASN A 64 11.20 2.94 -5.00
C ASN A 64 11.79 3.14 -6.41
N ASP A 65 12.68 2.25 -6.84
CA ASP A 65 13.28 2.27 -8.18
C ASP A 65 12.40 1.67 -9.28
N GLY A 66 11.25 1.08 -8.91
CA GLY A 66 10.27 0.50 -9.79
C GLY A 66 10.62 -0.85 -10.39
N LYS A 67 11.78 -1.44 -10.04
CA LYS A 67 12.29 -2.67 -10.65
C LYS A 67 11.90 -3.94 -9.92
N GLU A 68 11.23 -3.83 -8.78
CA GLU A 68 10.62 -4.96 -8.09
C GLU A 68 9.12 -4.69 -7.89
N PHE A 69 8.28 -5.70 -8.08
CA PHE A 69 6.84 -5.64 -7.85
C PHE A 69 6.39 -6.82 -6.99
N TYR A 70 5.57 -6.55 -5.97
CA TYR A 70 5.09 -7.52 -4.99
C TYR A 70 3.58 -7.48 -4.93
N TYR A 71 2.97 -8.65 -4.75
CA TYR A 71 1.53 -8.78 -4.67
C TYR A 71 1.14 -10.00 -3.85
N THR A 72 -0.03 -9.93 -3.22
CA THR A 72 -0.61 -11.10 -2.55
C THR A 72 -1.34 -11.95 -3.58
N PHE A 73 -1.24 -13.27 -3.45
CA PHE A 73 -2.04 -14.23 -4.22
C PHE A 73 -2.68 -15.26 -3.29
N GLY A 74 -3.74 -15.92 -3.77
CA GLY A 74 -4.41 -16.98 -3.03
C GLY A 74 -5.68 -17.47 -3.70
N THR A 75 -6.41 -18.32 -2.98
CA THR A 75 -7.68 -18.91 -3.44
C THR A 75 -8.86 -18.49 -2.58
N SER A 76 -8.65 -17.65 -1.56
CA SER A 76 -9.70 -17.09 -0.73
C SER A 76 -9.31 -15.73 -0.14
N TRP A 77 -10.29 -14.84 0.02
CA TRP A 77 -10.13 -13.55 0.69
C TRP A 77 -9.83 -13.70 2.19
N PHE A 78 -10.37 -14.74 2.83
CA PHE A 78 -10.34 -14.88 4.29
C PHE A 78 -9.41 -16.00 4.78
N ASN A 79 -8.93 -16.86 3.88
CA ASN A 79 -8.05 -17.98 4.21
C ASN A 79 -6.75 -17.92 3.41
N ASN A 80 -5.63 -17.79 4.12
CA ASN A 80 -4.29 -17.68 3.55
C ASN A 80 -3.56 -19.02 3.37
N THR A 81 -4.20 -20.17 3.63
CA THR A 81 -3.56 -21.50 3.60
C THR A 81 -2.87 -21.79 2.26
N ASN A 82 -3.52 -21.42 1.16
CA ASN A 82 -3.05 -21.59 -0.22
C ASN A 82 -2.67 -20.24 -0.86
N GLY A 83 -2.17 -19.31 -0.05
CA GLY A 83 -1.79 -17.98 -0.51
C GLY A 83 -0.43 -17.55 0.02
N GLY A 84 0.00 -16.36 -0.39
CA GLY A 84 1.28 -15.79 0.00
C GLY A 84 1.58 -14.50 -0.75
N VAL A 85 2.85 -14.11 -0.71
CA VAL A 85 3.36 -12.96 -1.47
C VAL A 85 4.37 -13.44 -2.50
N ASN A 86 4.11 -13.05 -3.74
CA ASN A 86 5.04 -13.23 -4.85
C ASN A 86 5.72 -11.91 -5.19
N ARG A 87 6.84 -12.02 -5.90
CA ARG A 87 7.60 -10.90 -6.48
C ARG A 87 7.90 -11.13 -7.96
N LEU A 88 7.90 -10.06 -8.75
CA LEU A 88 8.56 -9.98 -10.05
C LEU A 88 9.74 -9.01 -9.96
N VAL A 89 10.84 -9.31 -10.67
CA VAL A 89 12.05 -8.48 -10.72
C VAL A 89 12.41 -8.17 -12.16
N PHE A 90 12.74 -6.91 -12.44
CA PHE A 90 13.31 -6.48 -13.71
C PHE A 90 14.82 -6.71 -13.72
N ASP A 91 15.31 -7.51 -14.67
CA ASP A 91 16.73 -7.91 -14.73
C ASP A 91 17.63 -6.94 -15.52
N GLY A 92 17.11 -5.76 -15.87
CA GLY A 92 17.76 -4.80 -16.76
C GLY A 92 17.34 -4.93 -18.23
N ARG A 93 16.63 -5.99 -18.62
CA ARG A 93 16.11 -6.21 -19.98
C ARG A 93 14.65 -6.61 -20.00
N LYS A 94 14.20 -7.43 -19.05
CA LYS A 94 12.83 -7.92 -18.95
C LYS A 94 12.43 -8.23 -17.51
N TRP A 95 11.13 -8.25 -17.28
CA TRP A 95 10.56 -8.78 -16.05
C TRP A 95 10.69 -10.31 -16.00
N ARG A 96 11.17 -10.81 -14.87
CA ARG A 96 11.21 -12.24 -14.56
C ARG A 96 9.82 -12.73 -14.14
N LYS A 97 9.61 -14.05 -14.27
CA LYS A 97 8.36 -14.69 -13.81
C LYS A 97 8.19 -14.50 -12.30
N PRO A 98 6.95 -14.55 -11.78
CA PRO A 98 6.70 -14.51 -10.35
C PRO A 98 7.52 -15.54 -9.56
N GLU A 99 8.05 -15.10 -8.43
CA GLU A 99 8.79 -15.89 -7.46
C GLU A 99 8.12 -15.77 -6.09
N LEU A 100 7.91 -16.90 -5.40
CA LEU A 100 7.36 -16.92 -4.04
C LEU A 100 8.38 -16.38 -3.03
N ILE A 101 8.02 -15.31 -2.34
CA ILE A 101 8.84 -14.74 -1.26
C ILE A 101 8.44 -15.32 0.09
N CYS A 102 7.13 -15.47 0.33
CA CYS A 102 6.63 -16.05 1.57
C CYS A 102 5.21 -16.62 1.42
N SER A 103 4.97 -17.76 2.07
CA SER A 103 3.64 -18.36 2.16
C SER A 103 2.85 -17.77 3.32
N ARG A 104 1.52 -17.68 3.19
CA ARG A 104 0.55 -17.31 4.24
C ARG A 104 0.70 -15.90 4.81
N LEU A 105 1.48 -15.04 4.18
CA LEU A 105 1.54 -13.60 4.46
C LEU A 105 0.88 -12.81 3.33
N SER A 106 0.52 -11.55 3.60
CA SER A 106 -0.22 -10.70 2.65
C SER A 106 0.16 -9.23 2.77
N SER A 107 -0.42 -8.39 1.91
CA SER A 107 -0.31 -6.93 1.91
C SER A 107 1.14 -6.43 2.05
N PRO A 108 2.06 -6.84 1.15
CA PRO A 108 3.45 -6.36 1.18
C PRO A 108 3.50 -4.84 1.21
N THR A 109 4.33 -4.30 2.11
CA THR A 109 4.52 -2.85 2.26
C THR A 109 5.99 -2.57 2.52
N PHE A 110 6.61 -1.74 1.70
CA PHE A 110 8.01 -1.35 1.87
C PHE A 110 8.20 -0.40 3.06
N SER A 111 9.35 -0.51 3.75
CA SER A 111 9.92 0.63 4.44
C SER A 111 10.33 1.70 3.44
N LEU A 112 10.39 2.96 3.86
CA LEU A 112 10.63 4.09 2.96
C LEU A 112 12.01 4.05 2.27
N ASP A 113 12.94 3.30 2.83
CA ASP A 113 14.30 3.09 2.32
C ASP A 113 14.49 1.77 1.57
N ASP A 114 13.41 1.00 1.33
CA ASP A 114 13.42 -0.33 0.71
C ASP A 114 14.27 -1.41 1.42
N ASN A 115 14.74 -1.16 2.65
CA ASN A 115 15.53 -2.11 3.41
C ASN A 115 14.68 -3.13 4.17
N SER A 116 13.36 -2.95 4.21
CA SER A 116 12.43 -3.85 4.87
C SER A 116 11.14 -4.00 4.08
N LEU A 117 10.54 -5.18 4.16
CA LEU A 117 9.17 -5.43 3.78
C LEU A 117 8.36 -5.82 5.01
N TYR A 118 7.23 -5.15 5.19
CA TYR A 118 6.20 -5.50 6.15
C TYR A 118 5.10 -6.31 5.47
N PHE A 119 4.47 -7.20 6.23
CA PHE A 119 3.37 -8.05 5.76
C PHE A 119 2.29 -8.18 6.84
N GLY A 120 1.05 -8.36 6.39
CA GLY A 120 -0.01 -8.91 7.22
C GLY A 120 0.19 -10.41 7.43
N GLY A 121 -0.08 -10.89 8.64
CA GLY A 121 -0.03 -12.31 8.96
C GLY A 121 -1.14 -12.75 9.92
N ARG A 122 -1.11 -14.04 10.26
CA ARG A 122 -2.13 -14.67 11.12
C ARG A 122 -2.31 -13.92 12.43
N GLY A 123 -3.57 -13.74 12.83
CA GLY A 123 -3.94 -13.07 14.08
C GLY A 123 -3.66 -11.58 14.04
N SER A 124 -3.74 -10.93 12.87
CA SER A 124 -3.49 -9.50 12.68
C SER A 124 -2.16 -9.03 13.27
N ALA A 125 -1.13 -9.87 13.17
CA ALA A 125 0.24 -9.52 13.52
C ALA A 125 0.96 -8.92 12.30
N VAL A 126 1.89 -8.00 12.54
CA VAL A 126 2.78 -7.48 11.49
C VAL A 126 4.01 -8.38 11.42
N TRP A 127 4.27 -8.91 10.24
CA TRP A 127 5.49 -9.63 9.91
C TRP A 127 6.44 -8.71 9.15
N LYS A 128 7.74 -9.00 9.23
CA LYS A 128 8.78 -8.20 8.58
C LYS A 128 9.86 -9.11 8.01
N ALA A 129 10.39 -8.76 6.85
CA ALA A 129 11.63 -9.30 6.32
C ALA A 129 12.61 -8.16 6.06
N ASP A 130 13.88 -8.35 6.42
CA ASP A 130 14.95 -7.39 6.15
C ASP A 130 15.68 -7.76 4.85
N ARG A 131 16.12 -6.74 4.11
CA ARG A 131 16.92 -6.93 2.92
C ARG A 131 18.31 -7.43 3.33
N ILE A 132 18.81 -8.44 2.62
CA ILE A 132 20.14 -9.05 2.78
C ILE A 132 20.82 -9.14 1.42
N ASN A 133 22.12 -9.50 1.41
CA ASN A 133 22.91 -9.56 0.17
C ASN A 133 22.30 -10.51 -0.90
N SER A 134 21.58 -11.55 -0.49
CA SER A 134 20.93 -12.52 -1.37
C SER A 134 19.45 -12.21 -1.67
N GLY A 135 18.95 -11.01 -1.34
CA GLY A 135 17.54 -10.63 -1.51
C GLY A 135 16.85 -10.34 -0.18
N TRP A 136 15.84 -11.13 0.18
CA TRP A 136 15.13 -10.99 1.46
C TRP A 136 15.55 -12.06 2.44
N GLY A 137 15.73 -11.68 3.71
CA GLY A 137 15.80 -12.63 4.81
C GLY A 137 14.46 -13.32 5.06
N LEU A 138 14.47 -14.35 5.90
CA LEU A 138 13.24 -15.04 6.30
C LEU A 138 12.32 -14.07 7.07
N PRO A 139 11.03 -13.97 6.72
CA PRO A 139 10.10 -13.16 7.47
C PRO A 139 9.99 -13.61 8.93
N TYR A 140 9.98 -12.65 9.85
CA TYR A 140 9.79 -12.86 11.27
C TYR A 140 8.66 -11.97 11.81
N LYS A 141 8.08 -12.35 12.94
CA LYS A 141 7.00 -11.58 13.55
C LYS A 141 7.58 -10.30 14.16
N TYR A 142 7.17 -9.14 13.64
CA TYR A 142 7.67 -7.83 14.05
C TYR A 142 6.83 -7.20 15.16
N LEU A 143 5.50 -7.18 14.99
CA LEU A 143 4.57 -6.69 16.02
C LEU A 143 3.49 -7.72 16.27
N ASP A 144 3.28 -8.04 17.54
CA ASP A 144 2.21 -8.92 18.03
C ASP A 144 1.55 -8.28 19.25
N MET A 145 0.59 -7.40 19.00
CA MET A 145 -0.08 -6.64 20.04
C MET A 145 -1.31 -7.37 20.57
N SER A 146 -1.86 -6.90 21.70
CA SER A 146 -3.17 -7.34 22.21
C SER A 146 -4.33 -6.94 21.29
N PHE A 147 -4.08 -6.03 20.35
CA PHE A 147 -4.99 -5.56 19.31
C PHE A 147 -4.44 -5.91 17.92
N GLY A 148 -5.33 -5.97 16.94
CA GLY A 148 -4.96 -6.32 15.58
C GLY A 148 -4.39 -5.12 14.83
N LEU A 149 -3.43 -5.40 13.95
CA LEU A 149 -2.89 -4.45 12.99
C LEU A 149 -3.15 -4.97 11.58
N TYR A 150 -3.89 -4.17 10.83
CA TYR A 150 -4.24 -4.47 9.45
C TYR A 150 -3.71 -3.37 8.54
N ASN A 151 -3.17 -3.73 7.38
CA ASN A 151 -2.74 -2.77 6.39
C ASN A 151 -1.68 -1.76 6.90
N PHE A 152 -0.74 -2.24 7.72
CA PHE A 152 0.34 -1.46 8.34
C PHE A 152 1.22 -0.73 7.31
N MET A 153 1.46 0.58 7.51
CA MET A 153 2.21 1.43 6.58
C MET A 153 3.10 2.44 7.32
N PRO A 154 4.40 2.57 6.97
CA PRO A 154 5.27 3.61 7.49
C PRO A 154 5.10 4.96 6.75
N THR A 155 5.46 6.07 7.40
CA THR A 155 5.47 7.42 6.81
C THR A 155 6.78 8.17 7.11
N LEU A 156 7.08 9.21 6.32
CA LEU A 156 8.32 10.00 6.39
C LEU A 156 8.51 10.74 7.72
N SER A 157 7.43 10.94 8.47
CA SER A 157 7.46 11.53 9.81
C SER A 157 7.95 10.53 10.88
N GLY A 158 8.13 9.26 10.52
CA GLY A 158 8.44 8.17 11.47
C GLY A 158 7.20 7.57 12.13
N ASN A 159 5.99 8.01 11.75
CA ASN A 159 4.75 7.36 12.18
C ASN A 159 4.46 6.11 11.36
N PHE A 160 3.50 5.33 11.85
CA PHE A 160 2.87 4.26 11.10
C PHE A 160 1.35 4.42 11.11
N TYR A 161 0.68 3.85 10.12
CA TYR A 161 -0.77 3.83 10.02
C TYR A 161 -1.24 2.40 9.81
N ALA A 162 -2.39 2.06 10.41
CA ALA A 162 -3.00 0.75 10.29
C ALA A 162 -4.50 0.82 10.62
N GLY A 163 -5.27 -0.15 10.14
CA GLY A 163 -6.55 -0.51 10.75
C GLY A 163 -6.32 -1.26 12.05
N SER A 164 -7.09 -0.96 13.09
CA SER A 164 -7.02 -1.64 14.38
C SER A 164 -8.39 -1.65 15.06
N ASN A 165 -8.66 -2.68 15.86
CA ASN A 165 -9.87 -2.78 16.69
C ASN A 165 -10.08 -1.51 17.54
N GLY A 166 -11.35 -1.13 17.73
CA GLY A 166 -11.73 -0.03 18.61
C GLY A 166 -11.46 -0.35 20.08
N ASP A 167 -11.83 -1.55 20.52
CA ASP A 167 -11.41 -2.12 21.79
C ASP A 167 -10.07 -2.85 21.63
N ARG A 168 -9.02 -2.30 22.23
CA ARG A 168 -7.66 -2.80 22.11
C ARG A 168 -7.33 -4.00 23.00
N SER A 169 -8.31 -4.44 23.80
CA SER A 169 -8.22 -5.65 24.60
C SER A 169 -8.76 -6.89 23.87
N ASN A 170 -9.53 -6.70 22.79
CA ASN A 170 -10.14 -7.79 22.04
C ASN A 170 -9.65 -7.82 20.58
N LYS A 171 -8.52 -8.52 20.35
CA LYS A 171 -7.91 -8.70 19.03
C LYS A 171 -8.87 -9.26 17.97
N SER A 172 -9.85 -10.05 18.39
CA SER A 172 -10.79 -10.75 17.51
C SER A 172 -11.98 -9.91 17.07
N ASP A 173 -12.16 -8.69 17.60
CA ASP A 173 -13.25 -7.80 17.21
C ASP A 173 -12.95 -7.04 15.91
N TYR A 174 -13.08 -7.73 14.77
CA TYR A 174 -12.90 -7.10 13.47
C TYR A 174 -13.95 -6.05 13.16
N SER A 175 -15.13 -6.10 13.81
CA SER A 175 -16.28 -5.25 13.50
C SER A 175 -16.10 -3.79 13.90
N SER A 176 -15.17 -3.51 14.81
CA SER A 176 -14.88 -2.16 15.32
C SER A 176 -13.60 -1.54 14.76
N TYR A 177 -13.06 -2.06 13.66
CA TYR A 177 -11.81 -1.54 13.12
C TYR A 177 -11.92 -0.06 12.76
N ASN A 178 -10.90 0.68 13.18
CA ASN A 178 -10.73 2.11 12.94
C ASN A 178 -9.37 2.34 12.28
N PHE A 179 -9.31 3.33 11.40
CA PHE A 179 -8.05 3.87 10.93
C PHE A 179 -7.31 4.52 12.11
N SER A 180 -6.06 4.12 12.29
CA SER A 180 -5.25 4.47 13.45
C SER A 180 -3.85 4.90 13.03
N ILE A 181 -3.25 5.77 13.83
CA ILE A 181 -1.85 6.18 13.76
C ILE A 181 -1.08 5.55 14.92
N LEU A 182 0.17 5.20 14.69
CA LEU A 182 1.07 4.58 15.64
C LEU A 182 2.43 5.28 15.65
N THR A 183 3.04 5.31 16.83
CA THR A 183 4.47 5.58 17.01
C THR A 183 5.13 4.39 17.68
N ILE A 184 6.33 4.04 17.22
CA ILE A 184 7.10 2.91 17.74
C ILE A 184 8.46 3.44 18.18
N SER A 185 8.78 3.25 19.46
CA SER A 185 10.07 3.62 20.04
C SER A 185 10.62 2.44 20.84
N GLY A 186 11.65 1.79 20.31
CA GLY A 186 12.17 0.55 20.89
C GLY A 186 11.07 -0.53 20.94
N LYS A 187 10.66 -0.92 22.15
CA LYS A 187 9.59 -1.91 22.38
C LYS A 187 8.22 -1.26 22.61
N ASP A 188 8.17 0.05 22.79
CA ASP A 188 6.93 0.75 23.10
C ASP A 188 6.19 1.11 21.81
N THR A 189 4.91 0.77 21.77
CA THR A 189 4.01 1.12 20.67
C THR A 189 2.85 1.91 21.24
N VAL A 190 2.73 3.17 20.83
CA VAL A 190 1.56 4.00 21.13
C VAL A 190 0.69 4.03 19.89
N ILE A 191 -0.61 3.81 20.05
CA ILE A 191 -1.59 3.82 18.97
C ILE A 191 -2.73 4.77 19.34
N SER A 192 -3.29 5.46 18.35
CA SER A 192 -4.47 6.34 18.49
C SER A 192 -5.37 6.19 17.28
N ASN A 193 -6.68 6.10 17.48
CA ASN A 193 -7.61 6.17 16.35
C ASN A 193 -7.57 7.59 15.75
N LEU A 194 -7.83 7.72 14.45
CA LEU A 194 -7.82 9.00 13.74
C LEU A 194 -9.09 9.84 13.95
N GLY A 195 -10.11 9.31 14.61
CA GLY A 195 -11.41 9.96 14.83
C GLY A 195 -12.13 10.42 13.55
N ALA A 196 -13.14 11.25 13.74
CA ALA A 196 -13.84 11.94 12.65
C ALA A 196 -12.91 12.99 11.98
N PRO A 197 -13.04 13.26 10.67
CA PRO A 197 -14.08 12.74 9.77
C PRO A 197 -13.73 11.40 9.10
N LEU A 198 -12.59 10.79 9.42
CA LEU A 198 -12.12 9.57 8.74
C LEU A 198 -12.85 8.32 9.23
N ASN A 199 -12.95 8.15 10.55
CA ASN A 199 -13.61 7.01 11.16
C ASN A 199 -15.10 7.29 11.36
N LYS A 200 -15.92 6.33 10.93
CA LYS A 200 -17.35 6.26 11.24
C LYS A 200 -17.61 5.14 12.26
N PRO A 201 -18.73 5.18 12.99
CA PRO A 201 -19.15 4.04 13.81
C PRO A 201 -19.22 2.75 12.99
N GLY A 202 -18.71 1.65 13.54
CA GLY A 202 -18.65 0.35 12.89
C GLY A 202 -17.30 0.04 12.26
N PHE A 203 -17.31 -0.80 11.22
CA PHE A 203 -16.11 -1.25 10.52
C PHE A 203 -15.62 -0.21 9.53
N ASN A 204 -14.38 0.24 9.71
CA ASN A 204 -13.62 1.02 8.73
C ASN A 204 -12.57 0.10 8.13
N GLY A 205 -12.66 -0.16 6.82
CA GLY A 205 -11.92 -1.22 6.16
C GLY A 205 -10.46 -0.90 5.85
N ASP A 206 -10.17 -0.76 4.57
CA ASP A 206 -8.82 -0.61 4.05
C ASP A 206 -8.38 0.85 3.98
N LEU A 207 -7.07 1.08 4.13
CA LEU A 207 -6.48 2.41 3.98
C LEU A 207 -5.18 2.37 3.18
N TYR A 208 -4.88 3.51 2.56
CA TYR A 208 -3.57 3.90 2.07
C TYR A 208 -3.23 5.29 2.61
N ILE A 209 -2.08 5.44 3.25
CA ILE A 209 -1.53 6.75 3.65
C ILE A 209 -0.40 7.13 2.69
N ALA A 210 -0.41 8.37 2.19
CA ALA A 210 0.73 8.88 1.44
C ALA A 210 1.98 8.94 2.33
N PRO A 211 3.19 8.64 1.83
CA PRO A 211 4.41 8.68 2.65
C PRO A 211 4.66 10.01 3.36
N ASP A 212 4.24 11.13 2.75
CA ASP A 212 4.34 12.48 3.32
C ASP A 212 3.13 12.89 4.17
N GLU A 213 2.21 11.96 4.43
CA GLU A 213 0.95 12.16 5.17
C GLU A 213 0.03 13.25 4.56
N SER A 214 0.25 13.66 3.31
CA SER A 214 -0.51 14.75 2.68
C SER A 214 -1.94 14.36 2.31
N TYR A 215 -2.19 13.07 2.08
CA TYR A 215 -3.52 12.53 1.84
C TYR A 215 -3.61 11.07 2.34
N ILE A 216 -4.84 10.65 2.62
CA ILE A 216 -5.19 9.26 2.94
C ILE A 216 -6.33 8.82 2.02
N ILE A 217 -6.25 7.62 1.47
CA ILE A 217 -7.33 6.95 0.74
C ILE A 217 -7.90 5.90 1.67
N ILE A 218 -9.22 5.85 1.80
CA ILE A 218 -9.93 4.95 2.70
C ILE A 218 -11.05 4.23 1.96
N SER A 219 -11.33 2.98 2.34
CA SER A 219 -12.64 2.39 2.06
C SER A 219 -13.66 2.95 3.04
N THR A 220 -14.87 3.22 2.56
CA THR A 220 -15.99 3.70 3.37
C THR A 220 -17.29 3.28 2.73
N ASN A 221 -18.41 3.58 3.40
CA ASN A 221 -19.74 3.15 2.99
C ASN A 221 -19.82 1.61 2.86
N GLU A 222 -19.16 0.93 3.80
CA GLU A 222 -19.15 -0.53 3.92
C GLU A 222 -20.58 -1.05 4.12
N THR A 223 -20.99 -2.01 3.28
CA THR A 223 -22.22 -2.77 3.47
C THR A 223 -21.98 -3.92 4.47
N PRO A 224 -23.04 -4.56 5.02
CA PRO A 224 -22.88 -5.76 5.84
C PRO A 224 -22.16 -6.92 5.12
N THR A 225 -22.13 -6.89 3.79
CA THR A 225 -21.42 -7.83 2.92
C THR A 225 -20.07 -7.31 2.46
N TYR A 226 -19.51 -6.25 3.08
CA TYR A 226 -18.19 -5.67 2.79
C TYR A 226 -18.01 -5.07 1.39
N GLU A 227 -19.10 -4.76 0.69
CA GLU A 227 -19.02 -3.90 -0.50
C GLU A 227 -18.78 -2.47 -0.04
N CYS A 228 -17.97 -1.71 -0.76
CA CYS A 228 -17.54 -0.40 -0.29
C CYS A 228 -17.13 0.53 -1.42
N GLU A 229 -16.93 1.79 -1.08
CA GLU A 229 -16.44 2.82 -1.98
C GLU A 229 -15.09 3.35 -1.49
N LEU A 230 -14.27 3.83 -2.43
CA LEU A 230 -12.99 4.46 -2.14
C LEU A 230 -13.12 5.98 -2.13
N TYR A 231 -12.67 6.58 -1.03
CA TYR A 231 -12.68 8.02 -0.79
C TYR A 231 -11.26 8.49 -0.45
N ILE A 232 -10.98 9.77 -0.69
CA ILE A 232 -9.72 10.41 -0.34
C ILE A 232 -9.96 11.60 0.59
N SER A 233 -9.13 11.72 1.62
CA SER A 233 -9.09 12.89 2.49
C SER A 233 -7.69 13.52 2.45
N PHE A 234 -7.66 14.84 2.54
CA PHE A 234 -6.43 15.62 2.49
C PHE A 234 -6.10 16.19 3.86
N ARG A 235 -4.80 16.20 4.17
CA ARG A 235 -4.29 16.80 5.39
C ARG A 235 -4.33 18.33 5.26
N LYS A 236 -5.01 18.99 6.19
CA LYS A 236 -5.09 20.45 6.26
C LYS A 236 -3.83 21.04 6.90
N ARG A 237 -3.62 22.35 6.76
CA ARG A 237 -2.49 23.08 7.37
C ARG A 237 -2.47 23.00 8.89
N ASP A 238 -3.64 22.88 9.51
CA ASP A 238 -3.82 22.69 10.96
C ASP A 238 -3.51 21.25 11.43
N LYS A 239 -3.01 20.38 10.53
CA LYS A 239 -2.75 18.95 10.76
C LYS A 239 -3.98 18.10 11.05
N THR A 240 -5.19 18.59 10.82
CA THR A 240 -6.40 17.77 10.85
C THR A 240 -6.74 17.27 9.44
N TRP A 241 -7.66 16.31 9.34
CA TRP A 241 -8.10 15.75 8.05
C TRP A 241 -9.33 16.49 7.53
N ALA A 242 -9.36 16.77 6.23
CA ALA A 242 -10.57 17.28 5.56
C ALA A 242 -11.64 16.18 5.46
N ASN A 243 -12.89 16.56 5.18
CA ASN A 243 -13.93 15.57 4.90
C ASN A 243 -13.53 14.71 3.68
N PRO A 244 -13.61 13.37 3.76
CA PRO A 244 -13.31 12.51 2.63
C PRO A 244 -14.21 12.81 1.43
N VAL A 245 -13.65 12.86 0.24
CA VAL A 245 -14.36 13.02 -1.03
C VAL A 245 -14.25 11.75 -1.87
N SER A 246 -15.30 11.43 -2.62
CA SER A 246 -15.34 10.22 -3.46
C SER A 246 -14.25 10.26 -4.53
N LEU A 247 -13.59 9.12 -4.78
CA LEU A 247 -12.68 8.97 -5.93
C LEU A 247 -13.40 8.98 -7.29
N GLY A 248 -14.74 9.02 -7.28
CA GLY A 248 -15.58 9.20 -8.46
C GLY A 248 -16.11 7.88 -9.05
N ALA A 249 -17.11 8.03 -9.92
CA ALA A 249 -17.91 6.91 -10.43
C ALA A 249 -17.10 5.86 -11.21
N ALA A 250 -16.00 6.23 -11.85
CA ALA A 250 -15.16 5.29 -12.59
C ALA A 250 -14.50 4.25 -11.65
N ILE A 251 -14.09 4.68 -10.45
CA ILE A 251 -13.48 3.81 -9.43
C ILE A 251 -14.57 3.15 -8.59
N ASN A 252 -15.61 3.91 -8.21
CA ASN A 252 -16.73 3.46 -7.37
C ASN A 252 -17.90 2.88 -8.19
N THR A 253 -17.61 2.25 -9.33
CA THR A 253 -18.65 1.71 -10.23
C THR A 253 -19.32 0.44 -9.70
N GLY A 254 -20.62 0.50 -9.42
CA GLY A 254 -21.43 -0.66 -9.02
C GLY A 254 -21.11 -1.21 -7.63
N LYS A 255 -21.91 -2.21 -7.23
CA LYS A 255 -21.74 -2.94 -5.97
C LYS A 255 -20.59 -3.94 -6.10
N ALA A 256 -19.51 -3.69 -5.36
CA ALA A 256 -18.30 -4.51 -5.40
C ALA A 256 -17.47 -4.25 -4.15
N HIS A 257 -16.57 -5.19 -3.85
CA HIS A 257 -15.53 -5.01 -2.85
C HIS A 257 -14.37 -4.19 -3.44
N ARG A 258 -13.81 -3.28 -2.65
CA ARG A 258 -12.67 -2.44 -3.03
C ARG A 258 -11.70 -2.30 -1.88
N PHE A 259 -10.50 -2.83 -2.03
CA PHE A 259 -9.54 -2.88 -0.91
C PHE A 259 -8.10 -2.93 -1.43
N GLY A 260 -7.12 -2.90 -0.53
CA GLY A 260 -5.70 -2.96 -0.89
C GLY A 260 -5.22 -1.76 -1.69
N GLN A 261 -5.65 -0.55 -1.32
CA GLN A 261 -5.26 0.65 -2.05
C GLN A 261 -3.74 0.86 -1.96
N TYR A 262 -3.14 1.30 -3.07
CA TYR A 262 -1.72 1.58 -3.18
C TYR A 262 -1.47 2.62 -4.26
N VAL A 263 -0.72 3.67 -3.97
CA VAL A 263 -0.27 4.63 -4.99
C VAL A 263 1.18 4.33 -5.35
N SER A 264 1.50 4.34 -6.65
CA SER A 264 2.86 4.09 -7.13
C SER A 264 3.86 5.09 -6.56
N PRO A 265 5.16 4.72 -6.43
CA PRO A 265 6.17 5.60 -5.85
C PRO A 265 6.37 6.92 -6.62
N ASP A 266 6.10 6.92 -7.93
CA ASP A 266 6.12 8.12 -8.77
C ASP A 266 4.83 8.97 -8.68
N GLY A 267 3.86 8.54 -7.86
CA GLY A 267 2.62 9.26 -7.57
C GLY A 267 1.58 9.25 -8.69
N LYS A 268 1.81 8.50 -9.77
CA LYS A 268 0.99 8.60 -10.99
C LYS A 268 -0.22 7.68 -11.03
N TYR A 269 -0.15 6.51 -10.42
CA TYR A 269 -1.19 5.50 -10.55
C TYR A 269 -1.67 5.00 -9.18
N LEU A 270 -2.98 4.82 -9.07
CA LEU A 270 -3.62 4.14 -7.95
C LEU A 270 -3.89 2.70 -8.36
N PHE A 271 -3.50 1.77 -7.51
CA PHE A 271 -3.80 0.35 -7.55
C PHE A 271 -4.78 0.02 -6.45
N TYR A 272 -5.69 -0.91 -6.70
CA TYR A 272 -6.61 -1.44 -5.71
C TYR A 272 -7.16 -2.78 -6.19
N THR A 273 -7.56 -3.64 -5.27
CA THR A 273 -8.33 -4.84 -5.59
C THR A 273 -9.79 -4.47 -5.84
N TRP A 274 -10.38 -5.05 -6.87
CA TRP A 274 -11.81 -4.94 -7.16
C TRP A 274 -12.37 -6.31 -7.55
N GLY A 275 -13.60 -6.61 -7.11
CA GLY A 275 -14.35 -7.78 -7.50
C GLY A 275 -15.71 -7.86 -6.82
N THR A 276 -16.65 -8.58 -7.42
CA THR A 276 -17.94 -8.92 -6.77
C THR A 276 -17.87 -10.22 -5.98
N SER A 277 -16.85 -11.04 -6.26
CA SER A 277 -16.56 -12.32 -5.63
C SER A 277 -15.08 -12.68 -5.81
N GLU A 278 -14.64 -13.76 -5.18
CA GLU A 278 -13.29 -14.33 -5.41
C GLU A 278 -13.05 -14.74 -6.87
N LYS A 279 -14.10 -15.01 -7.67
CA LYS A 279 -14.00 -15.49 -9.05
C LYS A 279 -13.62 -14.41 -10.07
N ASP A 280 -13.97 -13.17 -9.78
CA ASP A 280 -13.73 -11.99 -10.62
C ASP A 280 -12.80 -10.96 -9.96
N CYS A 281 -12.21 -11.34 -8.81
CA CYS A 281 -11.27 -10.53 -8.06
C CYS A 281 -9.95 -10.34 -8.82
N ASN A 282 -9.59 -9.09 -9.08
CA ASN A 282 -8.31 -8.73 -9.70
C ASN A 282 -7.72 -7.47 -9.06
N VAL A 283 -6.42 -7.25 -9.28
CA VAL A 283 -5.80 -5.94 -9.06
C VAL A 283 -6.11 -5.05 -10.25
N TYR A 284 -6.67 -3.88 -9.98
CA TYR A 284 -6.92 -2.83 -10.94
C TYR A 284 -5.94 -1.68 -10.73
N TRP A 285 -5.74 -0.91 -11.79
CA TRP A 285 -4.95 0.32 -11.75
C TRP A 285 -5.56 1.40 -12.63
N VAL A 286 -5.36 2.67 -12.24
CA VAL A 286 -5.92 3.85 -12.91
C VAL A 286 -4.99 5.03 -12.76
N ARG A 287 -4.98 5.95 -13.74
CA ARG A 287 -4.26 7.21 -13.62
C ARG A 287 -4.84 8.05 -12.48
N PHE A 288 -3.99 8.47 -11.56
CA PHE A 288 -4.37 9.08 -10.29
C PHE A 288 -3.82 10.49 -10.09
N ASP A 289 -2.65 10.83 -10.63
CA ASP A 289 -2.00 12.14 -10.46
C ASP A 289 -2.92 13.35 -10.68
N LYS A 290 -3.66 13.35 -11.79
CA LYS A 290 -4.58 14.43 -12.14
C LYS A 290 -5.84 14.40 -11.27
N LEU A 291 -6.42 13.22 -11.08
CA LEU A 291 -7.61 13.03 -10.24
C LEU A 291 -7.34 13.52 -8.81
N MET A 292 -6.19 13.16 -8.23
CA MET A 292 -5.78 13.59 -6.89
C MET A 292 -5.70 15.11 -6.78
N LYS A 293 -5.08 15.79 -7.75
CA LYS A 293 -4.98 17.25 -7.77
C LYS A 293 -6.37 17.91 -7.87
N ASP A 294 -7.22 17.43 -8.77
CA ASP A 294 -8.58 17.96 -8.95
C ASP A 294 -9.43 17.77 -7.67
N LEU A 295 -9.30 16.63 -6.99
CA LEU A 295 -9.99 16.35 -5.73
C LEU A 295 -9.41 17.17 -4.57
N LYS A 296 -8.11 17.43 -4.54
CA LYS A 296 -7.46 18.26 -3.53
C LYS A 296 -8.01 19.69 -3.54
N SER A 297 -8.07 20.30 -4.73
CA SER A 297 -8.63 21.64 -4.91
C SER A 297 -10.07 21.73 -4.42
N LYS A 298 -10.90 20.74 -4.77
CA LYS A 298 -12.31 20.66 -4.31
C LYS A 298 -12.43 20.50 -2.80
N ALA A 299 -11.59 19.67 -2.19
CA ALA A 299 -11.69 19.34 -0.77
C ALA A 299 -11.14 20.44 0.16
N LEU A 300 -10.16 21.22 -0.31
CA LEU A 300 -9.51 22.27 0.47
C LEU A 300 -10.02 23.68 0.13
N ASN A 301 -10.92 23.83 -0.86
CA ASN A 301 -11.35 25.12 -1.42
C ASN A 301 -10.17 25.99 -1.91
N GLU A 302 -9.15 25.34 -2.47
CA GLU A 302 -7.93 25.96 -3.05
C GLU A 302 -7.94 25.81 -4.58
#